data_AF-A0A951QFF0-F1
#
_entry.id   AF-A0A951QFF0-F1
#
_cell.length_a   1.000
_cell.length_b   1.000
_cell.length_c   1.000
_cell.angle_alpha   90.00
_cell.angle_beta   90.00
_cell.angle_gamma   90.00
#
_symmetry.space_group_name_H-M   'P 1'
#
loop_
_entity.id
_entity.type
_entity.pdbx_description
1 polymer ?
#
loop_
_entity_poly.entity_id
_entity_poly.type
_entity_poly.pdbx_seq_one_letter_code
_entity_poly.pdbx_strand_id
1 'polypeptide(L)'
;MSQLAIVEAFADLCDTRRTAGQRHQQALCLALFTLAVTAGNRGFLAIGDWLKAYHVELVALFQPPKDRLPSYSTIRRALLRLDYREYAARLAQFFGIDPLPGETLAVDGKVLRAFCCPVHT
;
A
#
# COMPACT_ATOMS: atom_id res chain seq x y z
N MET A 1 -21.56 -1.69 3.91
CA MET A 1 -20.14 -1.80 4.30
C MET A 1 -19.49 -0.49 3.90
N SER A 2 -18.94 0.25 4.85
CA SER A 2 -18.28 1.52 4.56
C SER A 2 -17.00 1.21 3.78
N GLN A 3 -17.08 1.30 2.46
CA GLN A 3 -15.96 0.97 1.59
C GLN A 3 -14.94 2.12 1.70
N LEU A 4 -13.80 1.83 2.32
CA LEU A 4 -12.75 2.83 2.51
C LEU A 4 -12.12 3.17 1.15
N ALA A 5 -12.07 4.45 0.80
CA ALA A 5 -11.58 4.91 -0.50
C ALA A 5 -10.16 4.42 -0.84
N ILE A 6 -9.29 4.26 0.16
CA ILE A 6 -7.94 3.70 -0.03
C ILE A 6 -7.95 2.21 -0.35
N VAL A 7 -8.96 1.46 0.11
CA VAL A 7 -9.13 0.03 -0.22
C VAL A 7 -9.65 -0.08 -1.65
N GLU A 8 -10.57 0.80 -2.06
CA GLU A 8 -11.07 0.87 -3.44
C GLU A 8 -9.97 1.21 -4.45
N ALA A 9 -9.10 2.15 -4.10
CA ALA A 9 -7.95 2.52 -4.93
C ALA A 9 -7.03 1.34 -5.29
N PHE A 10 -7.04 0.30 -4.45
CA PHE A 10 -6.25 -0.92 -4.63
C PHE A 10 -7.09 -2.16 -4.99
N ALA A 11 -8.42 -2.03 -5.14
CA ALA A 11 -9.31 -3.15 -5.40
C ALA A 11 -9.10 -3.73 -6.81
N ASP A 12 -8.77 -2.87 -7.78
CA ASP A 12 -8.54 -3.24 -9.19
C ASP A 12 -7.12 -3.78 -9.45
N LEU A 13 -6.24 -3.81 -8.45
CA LEU A 13 -4.92 -4.39 -8.60
C LEU A 13 -5.03 -5.91 -8.74
N CYS A 14 -4.51 -6.45 -9.84
CA CYS A 14 -4.45 -7.90 -10.07
C CYS A 14 -3.73 -8.61 -8.91
N ASP A 15 -4.46 -9.46 -8.16
CA ASP A 15 -3.87 -10.29 -7.10
C ASP A 15 -3.17 -11.50 -7.74
N THR A 16 -1.86 -11.38 -7.94
CA THR A 16 -1.01 -12.46 -8.51
C THR A 16 -0.75 -13.60 -7.51
N ARG A 17 -1.29 -13.53 -6.28
CA ARG A 17 -1.07 -14.57 -5.26
C ARG A 17 -1.97 -15.78 -5.55
N ARG A 18 -1.39 -16.98 -5.45
CA ARG A 18 -2.11 -18.26 -5.47
C ARG A 18 -3.38 -18.18 -4.61
N THR A 19 -4.48 -18.75 -5.10
CA THR A 19 -5.82 -18.75 -4.48
C THR A 19 -5.82 -19.18 -3.01
N ALA A 20 -4.93 -20.09 -2.60
CA ALA A 20 -4.77 -20.51 -1.20
C ALA A 20 -4.18 -19.43 -0.25
N GLY A 21 -3.54 -18.38 -0.80
CA GLY A 21 -2.96 -17.24 -0.09
C GLY A 21 -3.87 -16.03 0.04
N GLN A 22 -5.09 -16.08 -0.53
CA GLN A 22 -6.04 -14.97 -0.59
C GLN A 22 -6.93 -14.85 0.66
N ARG A 23 -6.52 -15.44 1.79
CA ARG A 23 -7.26 -15.32 3.08
C ARG A 23 -7.41 -13.86 3.54
N HIS A 24 -6.51 -12.99 3.11
CA HIS A 24 -6.60 -11.54 3.27
C HIS A 24 -6.48 -10.87 1.90
N GLN A 25 -7.42 -10.00 1.57
CA GLN A 25 -7.44 -9.26 0.30
C GLN A 25 -6.15 -8.44 0.15
N GLN A 26 -5.57 -8.42 -1.06
CA GLN A 26 -4.33 -7.69 -1.34
C GLN A 26 -4.50 -6.19 -1.06
N ALA A 27 -5.65 -5.63 -1.45
CA ALA A 27 -6.02 -4.25 -1.20
C ALA A 27 -5.93 -3.87 0.29
N LEU A 28 -6.40 -4.72 1.20
CA LEU A 28 -6.30 -4.49 2.65
C LEU A 28 -4.84 -4.48 3.13
N CYS A 29 -4.01 -5.40 2.63
CA CYS A 29 -2.59 -5.43 2.97
C CYS A 29 -1.86 -4.15 2.50
N LEU A 30 -2.20 -3.66 1.31
CA LEU A 30 -1.64 -2.44 0.75
C LEU A 30 -2.11 -1.21 1.51
N ALA A 31 -3.41 -1.07 1.78
CA ALA A 31 -3.95 0.03 2.57
C ALA A 31 -3.30 0.14 3.95
N LEU A 32 -3.16 -0.98 4.67
CA LEU A 32 -2.49 -1.02 5.97
C LEU A 32 -1.00 -0.65 5.88
N PHE A 33 -0.32 -1.08 4.83
CA PHE A 33 1.07 -0.72 4.57
C PHE A 33 1.20 0.79 4.28
N THR A 34 0.37 1.34 3.39
CA THR A 34 0.35 2.76 3.07
C THR A 34 0.10 3.58 4.32
N LEU A 35 -0.90 3.23 5.13
CA LEU A 35 -1.21 3.92 6.39
C LEU A 35 -0.04 3.90 7.37
N ALA A 36 0.59 2.75 7.55
CA ALA A 36 1.74 2.63 8.45
C ALA A 36 2.91 3.51 7.98
N VAL A 37 3.18 3.56 6.67
CA VAL A 37 4.21 4.42 6.08
C VAL A 37 3.86 5.89 6.21
N THR A 38 2.62 6.29 5.95
CA THR A 38 2.16 7.69 6.13
C THR A 38 2.18 8.12 7.60
N ALA A 39 1.96 7.18 8.54
CA ALA A 39 2.14 7.41 9.97
C ALA A 39 3.61 7.53 10.40
N GLY A 40 4.57 7.46 9.45
CA GLY A 40 6.00 7.64 9.70
C GLY A 40 6.74 6.37 10.10
N ASN A 41 6.10 5.20 10.08
CA ASN A 41 6.76 3.95 10.42
C ASN A 41 7.71 3.53 9.29
N ARG A 42 9.01 3.75 9.52
CA ARG A 42 10.07 3.38 8.57
C ARG A 42 10.63 2.02 8.97
N GLY A 43 10.45 1.06 8.08
CA GLY A 43 10.97 -0.28 8.27
C GLY A 43 9.95 -1.27 8.83
N PHE A 44 10.26 -2.52 8.60
CA PHE A 44 9.32 -3.62 8.76
C PHE A 44 8.91 -3.93 10.20
N LEU A 45 9.83 -3.77 11.16
CA LEU A 45 9.53 -3.97 12.58
C LEU A 45 8.57 -2.89 13.09
N ALA A 46 8.85 -1.62 12.78
CA ALA A 46 8.00 -0.50 13.15
C ALA A 46 6.57 -0.64 12.61
N ILE A 47 6.41 -1.10 11.35
CA ILE A 47 5.09 -1.40 10.77
C ILE A 47 4.39 -2.51 11.55
N GLY A 48 5.11 -3.58 11.90
CA GLY A 48 4.57 -4.69 12.69
C GLY A 48 4.11 -4.26 14.09
N ASP A 49 4.87 -3.40 14.75
CA ASP A 49 4.54 -2.87 16.07
C ASP A 49 3.37 -1.88 16.01
N TRP A 50 3.34 -1.01 14.99
CA TRP A 50 2.22 -0.11 14.73
C TRP A 50 0.91 -0.87 14.51
N LEU A 51 0.91 -1.95 13.71
CA LEU A 51 -0.27 -2.79 13.50
C LEU A 51 -0.79 -3.45 14.77
N LYS A 52 0.10 -3.79 15.72
CA LYS A 52 -0.28 -4.33 17.02
C LYS A 52 -0.83 -3.25 17.94
N ALA A 53 -0.16 -2.10 18.00
CA ALA A 53 -0.54 -0.99 18.85
C ALA A 53 -1.93 -0.45 18.48
N TYR A 54 -2.22 -0.32 17.19
CA TYR A 54 -3.49 0.20 16.67
C TYR A 54 -4.47 -0.90 16.22
N HIS A 55 -4.29 -2.14 16.70
CA HIS A 55 -5.08 -3.28 16.22
C HIS A 55 -6.59 -3.05 16.36
N VAL A 56 -7.03 -2.53 17.51
CA VAL A 56 -8.45 -2.34 17.80
C VAL A 56 -9.05 -1.27 16.89
N GLU A 57 -8.40 -0.11 16.73
CA GLU A 57 -8.93 0.93 15.84
C GLU A 57 -8.92 0.49 14.38
N LEU A 58 -7.87 -0.23 13.95
CA LEU A 58 -7.76 -0.73 12.58
C LEU A 58 -8.80 -1.81 12.28
N VAL A 59 -9.12 -2.70 13.22
CA VAL A 59 -10.22 -3.67 13.06
C VAL A 59 -11.57 -2.94 12.96
N ALA A 60 -11.81 -1.94 13.81
CA ALA A 60 -13.05 -1.15 13.78
C ALA A 60 -13.20 -0.39 12.45
N LEU A 61 -12.09 0.15 11.92
CA LEU A 61 -12.05 0.91 10.68
C LEU A 61 -12.24 0.04 9.44
N PHE A 62 -11.46 -1.04 9.33
CA PHE A 62 -11.42 -1.88 8.12
C PHE A 62 -12.43 -3.03 8.13
N GLN A 63 -13.00 -3.38 9.30
CA GLN A 63 -13.93 -4.48 9.49
C GLN A 63 -13.51 -5.76 8.74
N PRO A 64 -12.24 -6.23 8.92
CA PRO A 64 -11.73 -7.35 8.17
C PRO A 64 -12.49 -8.64 8.50
N PRO A 65 -12.56 -9.61 7.57
CA PRO A 65 -13.24 -10.87 7.83
C PRO A 65 -12.64 -11.57 9.06
N LYS A 66 -13.50 -11.93 10.01
CA LYS A 66 -13.15 -12.57 11.29
C LYS A 66 -12.35 -11.68 12.25
N ASP A 67 -12.43 -10.36 12.10
CA ASP A 67 -11.74 -9.37 12.96
C ASP A 67 -10.22 -9.60 13.05
N ARG A 68 -9.64 -10.16 11.98
CA ARG A 68 -8.23 -10.52 11.90
C ARG A 68 -7.52 -9.66 10.88
N LEU A 69 -6.64 -8.80 11.36
CA LEU A 69 -5.71 -8.07 10.51
C LEU A 69 -4.61 -9.01 9.96
N PRO A 70 -4.14 -8.77 8.73
CA PRO A 70 -3.00 -9.51 8.20
C PRO A 70 -1.76 -9.21 9.04
N SER A 71 -1.02 -10.27 9.39
CA SER A 71 0.27 -10.10 10.07
C SER A 71 1.27 -9.36 9.17
N TYR A 72 2.28 -8.76 9.79
CA TYR A 72 3.40 -8.15 9.07
C TYR A 72 4.01 -9.11 8.01
N SER A 73 4.20 -10.39 8.33
CA SER A 73 4.71 -11.39 7.38
C SER A 73 3.76 -11.61 6.18
N THR A 74 2.46 -11.37 6.36
CA THR A 74 1.47 -11.45 5.29
C THR A 74 1.53 -10.22 4.39
N ILE A 75 1.65 -9.03 4.98
CA ILE A 75 1.86 -7.78 4.24
C ILE A 75 3.16 -7.84 3.42
N ARG A 76 4.26 -8.28 4.04
CA ARG A 76 5.54 -8.46 3.33
C ARG A 76 5.42 -9.40 2.12
N ARG A 77 4.69 -10.52 2.26
CA ARG A 77 4.47 -11.45 1.15
C ARG A 77 3.63 -10.85 0.02
N ALA A 78 2.67 -9.98 0.35
CA ALA A 78 1.91 -9.24 -0.65
C ALA A 78 2.82 -8.25 -1.40
N LEU A 79 3.64 -7.47 -0.67
CA LEU A 79 4.58 -6.52 -1.25
C LEU A 79 5.62 -7.18 -2.18
N LEU A 80 6.12 -8.37 -1.83
CA LEU A 80 7.12 -9.09 -2.65
C LEU A 80 6.62 -9.55 -4.02
N ARG A 81 5.30 -9.63 -4.21
CA ARG A 81 4.66 -10.07 -5.47
C ARG A 81 3.91 -8.94 -6.18
N LEU A 82 3.95 -7.75 -5.61
CA LEU A 82 3.25 -6.58 -6.09
C LEU A 82 4.02 -5.98 -7.28
N ASP A 83 3.31 -5.62 -8.34
CA ASP A 83 3.88 -4.69 -9.32
C ASP A 83 3.97 -3.31 -8.68
N TYR A 84 5.20 -2.90 -8.36
CA TYR A 84 5.47 -1.64 -7.71
C TYR A 84 5.03 -0.43 -8.56
N ARG A 85 5.15 -0.53 -9.89
CA ARG A 85 4.78 0.57 -10.80
C ARG A 85 3.27 0.77 -10.78
N GLU A 86 2.52 -0.31 -10.83
CA GLU A 86 1.06 -0.28 -10.76
C GLU A 86 0.59 0.27 -9.41
N TYR A 87 1.17 -0.20 -8.31
CA TYR A 87 0.87 0.31 -6.97
C TYR A 87 1.14 1.83 -6.86
N ALA A 88 2.31 2.29 -7.31
CA ALA A 88 2.66 3.71 -7.26
C ALA A 88 1.72 4.56 -8.13
N ALA A 89 1.33 4.07 -9.31
CA ALA A 89 0.38 4.77 -10.18
C ALA A 89 -1.00 4.89 -9.53
N ARG A 90 -1.52 3.82 -8.92
CA ARG A 90 -2.79 3.86 -8.18
C ARG A 90 -2.73 4.78 -6.97
N LEU A 91 -1.61 4.79 -6.26
CA LEU A 91 -1.38 5.70 -5.15
C LEU A 91 -1.35 7.17 -5.61
N ALA A 92 -0.66 7.48 -6.71
CA ALA A 92 -0.62 8.81 -7.29
C ALA A 92 -2.01 9.27 -7.74
N GLN A 93 -2.77 8.40 -8.42
CA GLN A 93 -4.17 8.65 -8.80
C GLN A 93 -5.05 8.93 -7.58
N PHE A 94 -4.91 8.15 -6.50
CA PHE A 94 -5.68 8.35 -5.27
C PHE A 94 -5.42 9.72 -4.64
N PHE A 95 -4.17 10.18 -4.65
CA PHE A 95 -3.82 11.51 -4.14
C PHE A 95 -4.03 12.66 -5.15
N GLY A 96 -4.50 12.37 -6.37
CA GLY A 96 -4.62 13.36 -7.43
C GLY A 96 -3.28 13.97 -7.86
N ILE A 97 -2.19 13.20 -7.72
CA ILE A 97 -0.84 13.63 -8.10
C ILE A 97 -0.63 13.24 -9.56
N ASP A 98 -0.72 14.23 -10.45
CA ASP A 98 -0.33 14.06 -11.84
C ASP A 98 1.21 14.13 -11.95
N PRO A 99 1.87 13.10 -12.49
CA PRO A 99 3.30 13.18 -12.77
C PRO A 99 3.55 14.29 -13.79
N LEU A 100 4.52 15.16 -13.51
CA LEU A 100 4.89 16.25 -14.42
C LEU A 100 5.42 15.67 -15.76
N PRO A 101 5.17 16.31 -16.91
CA PRO A 101 5.70 15.86 -18.19
C PRO A 101 7.24 15.80 -18.13
N GLY A 102 7.82 14.60 -18.21
CA GLY A 102 9.27 14.37 -18.13
C GLY A 102 9.76 13.79 -16.80
N GLU A 103 8.91 13.65 -15.78
CA GLU A 103 9.25 12.91 -14.57
C GLU A 103 9.20 11.41 -14.83
N THR A 104 10.38 10.81 -14.94
CA THR A 104 10.49 9.36 -14.78
C THR A 104 10.44 9.06 -13.28
N LEU A 105 9.35 8.45 -12.81
CA LEU A 105 9.29 7.91 -11.45
C LEU A 105 10.29 6.75 -11.32
N ALA A 106 11.54 7.07 -11.02
CA ALA A 106 12.55 6.12 -10.61
C ALA A 106 12.33 5.84 -9.12
N VAL A 107 11.49 4.84 -8.84
CA VAL A 107 11.16 4.50 -7.46
C VAL A 107 12.03 3.35 -6.99
N ASP A 108 13.22 3.68 -6.52
CA ASP A 108 14.06 2.75 -5.78
C ASP A 108 13.47 2.56 -4.36
N GLY A 109 13.44 1.32 -3.88
CA GLY A 109 12.58 0.82 -2.79
C GLY A 109 12.83 1.38 -1.39
N LYS A 110 13.46 2.55 -1.25
CA LYS A 110 13.71 3.24 0.01
C LYS A 110 13.27 4.72 0.03
N VAL A 111 13.05 5.36 -1.12
CA VAL A 111 12.68 6.78 -1.18
C VAL A 111 11.85 7.06 -2.43
N LEU A 112 10.66 7.66 -2.28
CA LEU A 112 9.99 8.35 -3.38
C LEU A 112 10.76 9.65 -3.63
N ARG A 113 11.56 9.70 -4.70
CA ARG A 113 12.13 10.93 -5.22
C ARG A 113 11.62 11.16 -6.63
N ALA A 114 10.94 12.29 -6.82
CA ALA A 114 10.64 12.78 -8.15
C ALA A 114 11.92 13.42 -8.71
N PHE A 115 12.42 12.90 -9.83
CA PHE A 115 13.55 13.49 -10.54
C PHE A 115 13.00 14.35 -11.66
N CYS A 116 13.02 15.67 -11.44
CA CYS A 116 12.83 16.62 -12.52
C CYS A 116 14.07 16.58 -13.42
N CYS A 117 13.94 16.00 -14.61
CA CYS A 117 14.92 16.20 -15.67
C CYS A 117 14.58 17.55 -16.31
N PRO A 118 15.46 18.56 -16.27
CA PRO A 118 15.19 19.83 -16.92
C PRO A 118 15.11 19.59 -18.43
N VAL A 119 13.88 19.66 -18.97
CA VAL A 119 13.66 19.72 -20.42
C VAL A 119 14.11 21.10 -20.90
N HIS A 120 15.27 21.13 -21.55
CA HIS A 120 15.69 22.29 -22.34
C HIS A 120 14.84 22.34 -23.62
N THR A 121 14.05 23.41 -23.76
CA THR A 121 13.66 23.99 -25.04
C THR A 121 13.71 25.51 -24.91
#